data_AF-A0A9P7YYW5-F1
#
_entry.id   AF-A0A9P7YYW5-F1
#
_cell.length_a   1.000
_cell.length_b   1.000
_cell.length_c   1.000
_cell.angle_alpha   90.00
_cell.angle_beta   90.00
_cell.angle_gamma   90.00
#
_symmetry.space_group_name_H-M   'P 1'
#
loop_
_entity.id
_entity.type
_entity.pdbx_description
1 polymer ?
#
loop_
_entity_poly.entity_id
_entity_poly.type
_entity_poly.pdbx_seq_one_letter_code
_entity_poly.pdbx_strand_id
1 'polypeptide(L)'
;RWDHIFRCRTMRLENKHGFAELCLQCDKWITNDIEWENHCQQHVDNYEELPAQFNQIKYRYTPATAAQCMFCLFNPKLLAPIRYKQYKNIHYWKEHLNNHFLELE
;
A
#
# COMPACT_ATOMS: atom_id res chain seq x y z
N ARG A 1 5.72 -8.92 16.45
CA ARG A 1 6.49 -7.76 16.98
C ARG A 1 6.39 -6.56 16.03
N TRP A 2 6.64 -6.73 14.73
CA TRP A 2 6.50 -5.65 13.75
C TRP A 2 5.09 -5.06 13.69
N ASP A 3 4.03 -5.88 13.67
CA ASP A 3 2.64 -5.38 13.61
C ASP A 3 2.30 -4.46 14.78
N HIS A 4 2.79 -4.79 15.98
CA HIS A 4 2.61 -3.93 17.16
C HIS A 4 3.36 -2.60 17.01
N ILE A 5 4.63 -2.62 16.56
CA ILE A 5 5.42 -1.41 16.34
C ILE A 5 4.76 -0.53 15.27
N PHE A 6 4.32 -1.13 14.17
CA PHE A 6 3.60 -0.47 13.10
C PHE A 6 2.34 0.21 13.64
N ARG A 7 1.44 -0.55 14.28
CA ARG A 7 0.17 -0.03 14.83
C ARG A 7 0.39 1.06 15.88
N CYS A 8 1.32 0.86 16.82
CA CYS A 8 1.62 1.87 17.84
C CYS A 8 2.16 3.17 17.22
N ARG A 9 3.01 3.06 16.19
CA ARG A 9 3.56 4.23 15.51
C ARG A 9 2.52 4.94 14.66
N THR A 10 1.69 4.21 13.91
CA THR A 10 0.52 4.74 13.19
C THR A 10 -0.35 5.54 14.15
N MET A 11 -0.84 4.91 15.22
CA MET A 11 -1.71 5.56 16.21
C MET A 11 -1.08 6.81 16.82
N ARG A 12 0.23 6.79 17.14
CA ARG A 12 0.93 7.96 17.68
C ARG A 12 0.98 9.11 16.67
N LEU A 13 1.24 8.80 15.40
CA LEU A 13 1.34 9.81 14.34
C LEU A 13 -0.04 10.35 13.96
N GLU A 14 -1.05 9.49 13.83
CA GLU A 14 -2.44 9.89 13.61
C GLU A 14 -2.95 10.79 14.74
N ASN A 15 -2.67 10.46 16.00
CA ASN A 15 -3.06 11.31 17.14
C ASN A 15 -2.40 12.70 17.08
N LYS A 16 -1.25 12.84 16.44
CA LYS A 16 -0.50 14.11 16.35
C LYS A 16 -0.85 14.91 15.09
N HIS A 17 -1.10 14.23 13.97
CA HIS A 17 -1.19 14.83 12.63
C HIS A 17 -2.54 14.63 11.94
N GLY A 18 -3.43 13.81 12.49
CA GLY A 18 -4.71 13.43 11.89
C GLY A 18 -4.62 12.34 10.81
N PHE A 19 -3.41 12.10 10.28
CA PHE A 19 -3.14 11.10 9.25
C PHE A 19 -1.76 10.47 9.46
N ALA A 20 -1.62 9.18 9.15
CA ALA A 20 -0.31 8.55 9.04
C ALA A 20 -0.36 7.29 8.16
N GLU A 21 0.41 7.31 7.07
CA GLU A 21 0.69 6.11 6.27
C GLU A 21 2.18 5.85 6.17
N LEU A 22 2.53 4.58 6.03
CA LEU A 22 3.89 4.12 5.76
C LEU A 22 3.97 3.65 4.32
N CYS A 23 4.83 4.28 3.52
CA CYS A 23 5.29 3.67 2.29
C CYS A 23 6.30 2.59 2.63
N LEU A 24 5.94 1.31 2.44
CA LEU A 24 6.85 0.19 2.68
C LEU A 24 8.00 0.16 1.69
N GLN A 25 7.77 0.61 0.44
CA GLN A 25 8.81 0.65 -0.58
C GLN A 25 9.88 1.71 -0.28
N CYS A 26 9.47 2.89 0.20
CA CYS A 26 10.39 3.98 0.55
C CYS A 26 10.84 3.95 2.02
N ASP A 27 10.31 3.03 2.83
CA ASP A 27 10.44 3.01 4.31
C ASP A 27 10.20 4.39 4.95
N LYS A 28 9.18 5.11 4.47
CA LYS A 28 8.89 6.50 4.85
C LYS A 28 7.48 6.67 5.40
N TRP A 29 7.39 7.29 6.58
CA TRP A 29 6.12 7.75 7.14
C TRP A 29 5.72 9.08 6.51
N ILE A 30 4.46 9.18 6.11
CA ILE A 30 3.85 10.38 5.56
C ILE A 30 2.62 10.68 6.40
N THR A 31 2.53 11.90 6.91
CA THR A 31 1.56 12.30 7.95
C THR A 31 0.56 13.34 7.49
N ASN A 32 0.53 13.61 6.19
CA ASN A 32 -0.44 14.45 5.54
C ASN A 32 -1.03 13.67 4.35
N ASP A 33 -2.34 13.77 4.18
CA ASP A 33 -3.11 13.05 3.17
C ASP A 33 -2.80 13.52 1.74
N ILE A 34 -2.67 14.84 1.53
CA ILE A 34 -2.27 15.42 0.25
C ILE A 34 -0.84 15.01 -0.11
N GLU A 35 0.08 15.03 0.86
CA GLU A 35 1.44 14.53 0.68
C GLU A 35 1.45 13.03 0.34
N TRP A 36 0.55 12.24 0.96
CA TRP A 36 0.41 10.82 0.68
C TRP A 36 -0.12 10.57 -0.74
N GLU A 37 -1.11 11.34 -1.17
CA GLU A 37 -1.64 11.27 -2.53
C GLU A 37 -0.58 11.61 -3.57
N ASN A 38 0.13 12.72 -3.40
CA ASN A 38 1.24 13.10 -4.27
C ASN A 38 2.35 12.04 -4.28
N HIS A 39 2.66 11.44 -3.13
CA HIS A 39 3.63 10.36 -3.03
C HIS A 39 3.17 9.10 -3.77
N CYS A 40 1.89 8.72 -3.65
CA CYS A 40 1.33 7.62 -4.42
C CYS A 40 1.38 7.89 -5.93
N GLN A 41 1.11 9.14 -6.34
CA GLN A 41 1.15 9.53 -7.74
C GLN A 41 2.57 9.37 -8.32
N GLN A 42 3.62 9.73 -7.56
CA GLN A 42 5.00 9.51 -7.98
C GLN A 42 5.31 8.03 -8.24
N HIS A 43 4.83 7.12 -7.39
CA HIS A 43 4.99 5.67 -7.63
C HIS A 43 4.20 5.18 -8.84
N VAL A 44 3.00 5.72 -9.03
CA VAL A 44 2.12 5.38 -10.14
C VAL A 44 2.67 5.88 -11.47
N ASP A 45 3.32 7.04 -11.50
CA ASP A 45 3.94 7.59 -12.71
C ASP A 45 5.22 6.85 -13.10
N ASN A 46 5.93 6.29 -12.10
CA ASN A 46 7.18 5.56 -12.27
C ASN A 46 7.01 4.06 -11.94
N TYR A 47 5.93 3.44 -12.45
CA TYR A 47 5.62 2.05 -12.11
C TYR A 47 6.72 1.05 -12.52
N GLU A 48 7.59 1.41 -13.45
CA GLU A 48 8.77 0.63 -13.85
C GLU A 48 9.80 0.49 -12.72
N GLU A 49 9.79 1.39 -11.74
CA GLU A 49 10.65 1.34 -10.54
C GLU A 49 10.04 0.46 -9.43
N LEU A 50 8.79 0.01 -9.60
CA LEU A 50 8.15 -0.88 -8.64
C LEU A 50 8.76 -2.28 -8.70
N PRO A 51 8.82 -3.01 -7.58
CA PRO A 51 9.22 -4.40 -7.59
C PRO A 51 8.36 -5.21 -8.56
N ALA A 52 8.98 -6.07 -9.37
CA ALA A 52 8.26 -6.95 -10.30
C ALA A 52 7.26 -7.91 -9.61
N GLN A 53 7.38 -8.09 -8.29
CA GLN A 53 6.49 -8.91 -7.49
C GLN A 53 5.38 -8.06 -6.86
N PHE A 54 4.14 -8.36 -7.24
CA PHE A 54 2.94 -7.72 -6.69
C PHE A 54 2.42 -8.39 -5.40
N ASN A 55 2.95 -9.56 -5.04
CA ASN A 55 2.58 -10.26 -3.80
C ASN A 55 3.41 -9.77 -2.61
N GLN A 56 2.86 -9.94 -1.42
CA GLN A 56 3.53 -9.57 -0.18
C GLN A 56 4.72 -10.50 0.08
N ILE A 57 5.90 -9.92 0.31
CA ILE A 57 7.07 -10.66 0.79
C ILE A 57 7.20 -10.41 2.30
N LYS A 58 7.30 -11.50 3.07
CA LYS A 58 7.63 -11.44 4.50
C LYS A 58 8.99 -12.07 4.76
N TYR A 59 9.83 -11.38 5.52
CA TYR A 59 11.10 -11.90 6.02
C TYR A 59 11.07 -11.89 7.55
N ARG A 60 11.27 -13.05 8.18
CA ARG A 60 11.25 -13.21 9.65
C ARG A 60 10.03 -12.55 10.32
N TYR A 61 8.84 -12.79 9.77
CA TYR A 61 7.56 -12.24 10.23
C TYR A 61 7.40 -10.71 10.09
N THR A 62 8.28 -10.05 9.35
CA THR A 62 8.20 -8.63 9.01
C THR A 62 7.89 -8.48 7.53
N PRO A 63 6.89 -7.67 7.13
CA PRO A 63 6.68 -7.32 5.73
C PRO A 63 7.91 -6.60 5.18
N ALA A 64 8.53 -7.18 4.16
CA ALA A 64 9.59 -6.54 3.38
C ALA A 64 9.00 -5.70 2.24
N THR A 65 7.87 -6.17 1.67
CA THR A 65 7.06 -5.44 0.69
C THR A 65 5.59 -5.52 1.07
N ALA A 66 4.77 -4.57 0.60
CA ALA A 66 3.33 -4.74 0.56
C ALA A 66 2.93 -5.48 -0.72
N ALA A 67 1.79 -6.17 -0.67
CA ALA A 67 1.15 -6.60 -1.91
C ALA A 67 0.44 -5.41 -2.57
N GLN A 68 0.35 -5.43 -3.90
CA GLN A 68 -0.34 -4.44 -4.72
C GLN A 68 -1.30 -5.16 -5.67
N CYS A 69 -2.41 -4.52 -6.01
CA CYS A 69 -3.35 -5.06 -6.98
C CYS A 69 -3.00 -4.55 -8.38
N MET A 70 -2.69 -5.45 -9.31
CA MET A 70 -2.39 -5.08 -10.70
C MET A 70 -3.59 -4.42 -11.40
N PHE A 71 -4.83 -4.88 -11.13
CA PHE A 71 -6.03 -4.27 -11.70
C PHE A 71 -6.19 -2.82 -11.25
N CYS A 72 -6.02 -2.53 -9.96
CA CYS A 72 -6.11 -1.16 -9.45
C CYS A 72 -4.92 -0.31 -9.91
N LEU A 73 -3.70 -0.84 -9.84
CA LEU A 73 -2.49 -0.08 -10.15
C LEU A 73 -2.53 0.50 -11.57
N PHE A 74 -3.00 -0.30 -12.54
CA PHE A 74 -3.08 0.11 -13.94
C PHE A 74 -4.44 0.69 -14.35
N ASN A 75 -5.38 0.91 -13.43
CA ASN A 75 -6.66 1.54 -13.74
C ASN A 75 -6.56 3.07 -13.66
N PRO A 76 -6.57 3.80 -14.80
CA PRO A 76 -6.40 5.25 -14.82
C PRO A 76 -7.60 6.02 -14.27
N LYS A 77 -8.74 5.35 -14.03
CA LYS A 77 -9.95 5.99 -13.49
C LYS A 77 -9.93 6.13 -11.97
N LEU A 78 -8.96 5.51 -11.30
CA LEU A 78 -8.84 5.52 -9.84
C LEU A 78 -7.82 6.58 -9.38
N LEU A 79 -8.03 7.13 -8.19
CA LEU A 79 -7.07 8.05 -7.56
C LEU A 79 -5.78 7.30 -7.17
N ALA A 80 -4.65 8.02 -7.12
CA ALA A 80 -3.34 7.43 -6.85
C ALA A 80 -3.28 6.59 -5.57
N PRO A 81 -3.85 6.99 -4.42
CA PRO A 81 -3.84 6.17 -3.20
C PRO A 81 -4.61 4.85 -3.34
N ILE A 82 -5.63 4.83 -4.21
CA ILE A 82 -6.42 3.63 -4.50
C ILE A 82 -5.63 2.72 -5.44
N ARG A 83 -4.99 3.29 -6.48
CA ARG A 83 -4.15 2.58 -7.43
C ARG A 83 -2.93 1.94 -6.74
N TYR A 84 -2.23 2.71 -5.93
CA TYR A 84 -1.03 2.30 -5.19
C TYR A 84 -1.36 1.60 -3.85
N LYS A 85 -2.59 1.13 -3.64
CA LYS A 85 -2.99 0.57 -2.34
C LYS A 85 -2.06 -0.56 -1.89
N GLN A 86 -1.45 -0.36 -0.73
CA GLN A 86 -0.52 -1.29 -0.11
C GLN A 86 -1.26 -2.27 0.80
N TYR A 87 -1.38 -3.52 0.38
CA TYR A 87 -2.00 -4.57 1.17
C TYR A 87 -0.97 -5.21 2.10
N LYS A 88 -1.10 -4.92 3.40
CA LYS A 88 -0.26 -5.45 4.48
C LYS A 88 -0.72 -6.85 4.96
N ASN A 89 -1.93 -7.26 4.58
CA ASN A 89 -2.50 -8.58 4.88
C ASN A 89 -2.83 -9.30 3.57
N ILE A 90 -2.23 -10.48 3.38
CA ILE A 90 -2.40 -11.29 2.17
C ILE A 90 -3.83 -11.82 1.98
N HIS A 91 -4.60 -12.03 3.05
CA HIS A 91 -5.98 -12.49 2.94
C HIS A 91 -6.86 -11.42 2.29
N TYR A 92 -6.78 -10.17 2.77
CA TYR A 92 -7.51 -9.06 2.17
C TYR A 92 -7.06 -8.75 0.74
N TRP A 93 -5.78 -8.95 0.43
CA TRP A 93 -5.29 -8.82 -0.94
C TRP A 93 -5.89 -9.86 -1.88
N LYS A 94 -5.90 -11.14 -1.47
CA LYS A 94 -6.50 -12.23 -2.26
C LYS A 94 -8.00 -12.06 -2.45
N GLU A 95 -8.71 -11.70 -1.39
CA GLU A 95 -10.14 -11.40 -1.44
C GLU A 95 -10.43 -10.27 -2.44
N HIS A 96 -9.65 -9.19 -2.39
CA HIS A 96 -9.77 -8.09 -3.33
C HIS A 96 -9.49 -8.52 -4.79
N LEU A 97 -8.47 -9.34 -5.04
CA LEU A 97 -8.21 -9.88 -6.38
C LEU A 97 -9.35 -10.76 -6.88
N ASN A 98 -9.92 -11.60 -6.02
CA ASN A 98 -11.06 -12.45 -6.39
C ASN A 98 -12.26 -11.64 -6.86
N ASN A 99 -12.53 -10.49 -6.24
CA ASN A 99 -13.62 -9.60 -6.69
C ASN A 99 -13.39 -9.11 -8.12
N HIS A 100 -12.15 -8.76 -8.49
CA HIS A 100 -11.83 -8.40 -9.88
C HIS A 100 -11.96 -9.56 -10.85
N PHE A 101 -11.60 -10.78 -10.44
CA PHE A 101 -11.78 -11.96 -11.30
C PHE A 101 -13.25 -12.27 -11.56
N LEU A 102 -14.12 -12.09 -10.56
CA LEU A 102 -15.57 -12.26 -10.71
C LEU A 102 -16.20 -11.19 -11.62
N GLU A 103 -15.64 -9.98 -11.69
CA GLU A 103 -16.08 -8.93 -12.61
C GLU A 103 -15.74 -9.21 -14.09
N LEU A 104 -14.86 -10.19 -14.35
CA LEU A 104 -14.45 -10.61 -15.69
C LEU A 104 -15.26 -11.79 -16.23
N GLU A 105 -16.05 -12.46 -15.39
CA GLU A 105 -16.96 -13.56 -15.75
C GLU A 105 -18.34 -13.03 -16.19
#